data_AF-A0A4P1RDI9-F1
#
_entry.id   AF-A0A4P1RDI9-F1
#
_cell.length_a   1.000
_cell.length_b   1.000
_cell.length_c   1.000
_cell.angle_alpha   90.00
_cell.angle_beta   90.00
_cell.angle_gamma   90.00
#
_symmetry.space_group_name_H-M   'P 1'
#
loop_
_entity.id
_entity.type
_entity.pdbx_description
1 polymer ?
#
loop_
_entity_poly.entity_id
_entity_poly.type
_entity_poly.pdbx_seq_one_letter_code
_entity_poly.pdbx_strand_id
1 'polypeptide(L)'
;MLYLHNLRDPEAREDQKAVVLRFLTLKSQSLARPSFHPEMSSEGPFRPREKLVEKQRYYQNVQKYTHLKGPLDKLTSVAIPLALASSCIFMIGRGIYNMSHGIGKKE
;
A
#
# COMPACT_ATOMS: atom_id res chain seq x y z
N MET A 1 -15.28 27.90 -24.89
CA MET A 1 -15.24 28.98 -23.88
C MET A 1 -16.10 28.63 -22.66
N LEU A 2 -15.70 27.66 -21.83
CA LEU A 2 -16.46 27.27 -20.62
C LEU A 2 -15.54 26.89 -19.44
N TYR A 3 -14.35 27.50 -19.35
CA TYR A 3 -13.36 27.20 -18.29
C TYR A 3 -12.83 28.45 -17.55
N LEU A 4 -13.49 29.61 -17.67
CA LEU A 4 -13.01 30.85 -17.05
C LEU A 4 -14.02 31.54 -16.11
N HIS A 5 -15.12 30.88 -15.72
CA HIS A 5 -16.12 31.49 -14.83
C HIS A 5 -16.00 31.07 -13.35
N ASN A 6 -15.05 30.21 -12.96
CA ASN A 6 -14.94 29.70 -11.58
C ASN A 6 -13.88 30.39 -10.70
N LEU A 7 -13.43 31.60 -11.07
CA LEU A 7 -12.37 32.32 -10.33
C LEU A 7 -12.86 33.63 -9.67
N ARG A 8 -14.18 33.82 -9.58
CA ARG A 8 -14.78 35.04 -9.02
C ARG A 8 -15.86 34.78 -7.96
N ASP A 9 -15.84 33.62 -7.33
CA ASP A 9 -16.68 33.38 -6.15
C ASP A 9 -15.83 33.53 -4.88
N PRO A 10 -15.98 34.62 -4.10
CA PRO A 10 -15.22 34.85 -2.88
C PRO A 10 -15.52 33.79 -1.80
N GLU A 11 -16.67 33.14 -1.88
CA GLU A 11 -17.13 32.07 -0.99
C GLU A 11 -16.26 30.80 -1.11
N ALA A 12 -15.96 30.36 -2.34
CA ALA A 12 -15.12 29.19 -2.59
C ALA A 12 -13.68 29.35 -2.06
N ARG A 13 -13.19 30.60 -1.95
CA ARG A 13 -11.87 30.92 -1.38
C ARG A 13 -11.87 30.83 0.14
N GLU A 14 -12.97 31.24 0.78
CA GLU A 14 -13.15 31.09 2.24
C GLU A 14 -13.32 29.62 2.63
N ASP A 15 -14.00 28.82 1.81
CA ASP A 15 -14.08 27.37 2.01
C ASP A 15 -12.70 26.71 1.88
N GLN A 16 -11.90 27.11 0.89
CA GLN A 16 -10.52 26.61 0.72
C GLN A 16 -9.65 26.96 1.95
N LYS A 17 -9.76 28.19 2.46
CA LYS A 17 -9.07 28.62 3.67
C LYS A 17 -9.58 27.87 4.90
N ALA A 18 -10.89 27.64 5.00
CA ALA A 18 -11.51 26.89 6.09
C ALA A 18 -11.08 25.42 6.07
N VAL A 19 -10.92 24.81 4.89
CA VAL A 19 -10.39 23.45 4.74
C VAL A 19 -8.93 23.39 5.16
N VAL A 20 -8.10 24.34 4.72
CA VAL A 20 -6.69 24.40 5.14
C VAL A 20 -6.57 24.66 6.63
N LEU A 21 -7.38 25.56 7.18
CA LEU A 21 -7.40 25.88 8.60
C LEU A 21 -7.88 24.69 9.43
N ARG A 22 -8.93 23.98 9.01
CA ARG A 22 -9.37 22.71 9.62
C ARG A 22 -8.28 21.66 9.54
N PHE A 23 -7.55 21.56 8.43
CA PHE A 23 -6.45 20.62 8.28
C PHE A 23 -5.27 20.97 9.22
N LEU A 24 -4.95 22.25 9.37
CA LEU A 24 -3.92 22.73 10.29
C LEU A 24 -4.34 22.56 11.76
N THR A 25 -5.61 22.81 12.09
CA THR A 25 -6.18 22.58 13.43
C THR A 25 -6.21 21.09 13.76
N LEU A 26 -6.58 20.22 12.82
CA LEU A 26 -6.54 18.76 13.00
C LEU A 26 -5.11 18.25 13.17
N LYS A 27 -4.14 18.82 12.44
CA LYS A 27 -2.71 18.50 12.61
C LYS A 27 -2.17 18.97 13.97
N SER A 28 -2.67 20.10 14.48
CA SER A 28 -2.39 20.59 15.83
C SER A 28 -3.04 19.73 16.92
N GLN A 29 -4.27 19.25 16.71
CA GLN A 29 -4.92 18.29 17.64
C GLN A 29 -4.26 16.91 17.61
N SER A 30 -3.71 16.48 16.48
CA SER A 30 -2.88 15.26 16.43
C SER A 30 -1.57 15.38 17.23
N LEU A 31 -1.08 16.61 17.46
CA LEU A 31 0.04 16.87 18.36
C LEU A 31 -0.38 16.87 19.83
N ALA A 32 -1.66 17.10 20.13
CA ALA A 32 -2.28 16.80 21.42
C ALA A 32 -2.64 15.31 21.51
N ARG A 33 -1.64 14.45 21.28
CA ARG A 33 -1.75 13.02 21.57
C ARG A 33 -2.07 12.90 23.06
N PRO A 34 -3.11 12.16 23.49
CA PRO A 34 -3.26 11.84 24.90
C PRO A 34 -1.94 11.25 25.36
N SER A 35 -1.39 11.80 26.44
CA SER A 35 -0.23 11.25 27.14
C SER A 35 -0.61 9.83 27.50
N PHE A 36 -0.24 8.89 26.62
CA PHE A 36 -0.30 7.48 26.90
C PHE A 36 0.65 7.32 28.07
N HIS A 37 0.12 7.38 29.30
CA HIS A 37 0.90 7.18 30.50
C HIS A 37 1.43 5.76 30.38
N PRO A 38 2.71 5.61 30.04
CA PRO A 38 3.29 4.31 29.99
C PRO A 38 3.56 3.99 31.47
N GLU A 39 2.68 3.23 32.10
CA GLU A 39 3.20 2.04 32.79
C GLU A 39 3.76 1.16 31.66
N MET A 40 4.90 1.62 31.11
CA MET A 40 5.78 0.88 30.25
C MET A 40 6.22 -0.26 31.14
N SER A 41 5.90 -1.49 30.75
CA SER A 41 6.78 -2.61 31.08
C SER A 41 8.22 -2.10 31.05
N SER A 42 8.89 -2.05 32.20
CA SER A 42 10.26 -1.50 32.30
C SER A 42 11.27 -2.31 31.48
N GLU A 43 10.80 -3.42 30.91
CA GLU A 43 11.49 -4.21 29.92
C GLU A 43 11.49 -3.49 28.56
N GLY A 44 12.68 -3.08 28.13
CA GLY A 44 12.91 -2.56 26.79
C GLY A 44 12.55 -3.60 25.72
N PRO A 45 12.22 -3.18 24.49
CA PRO A 45 11.91 -4.10 23.41
C PRO A 45 13.05 -5.11 23.18
N PHE A 46 12.70 -6.36 22.86
CA PHE A 46 13.65 -7.47 22.61
C PHE A 46 14.70 -7.18 21.52
N ARG A 47 14.45 -6.15 20.68
CA ARG A 47 15.38 -5.71 19.64
C ARG A 47 15.65 -4.21 19.76
N PRO A 48 16.93 -3.80 19.57
CA PRO A 48 17.30 -2.39 19.44
C PRO A 48 16.49 -1.70 18.34
N ARG A 49 15.99 -0.48 18.63
CA ARG A 49 15.14 0.29 17.70
C ARG A 49 15.94 0.85 16.52
N GLU A 50 17.26 0.91 16.63
CA GLU A 50 18.20 1.38 15.62
C GLU A 50 18.02 0.61 14.30
N LYS A 51 17.82 -0.71 14.38
CA LYS A 51 17.58 -1.58 13.22
C LYS A 51 16.26 -1.26 12.51
N LEU A 52 15.24 -0.85 13.25
CA LEU A 52 13.95 -0.44 12.66
C LEU A 52 14.08 0.90 11.96
N VAL A 53 14.78 1.87 12.57
CA VAL A 53 14.99 3.19 11.98
C VAL A 53 15.79 3.08 10.68
N GLU A 54 16.81 2.21 10.63
CA GLU A 54 17.58 1.94 9.41
C GLU A 54 16.68 1.39 8.28
N LYS A 55 15.86 0.38 8.58
CA LYS A 55 14.90 -0.18 7.61
C LYS A 55 13.85 0.84 7.17
N GLN A 56 13.36 1.67 8.09
CA GLN A 56 12.43 2.75 7.78
C GLN A 56 13.04 3.76 6.81
N ARG A 57 14.27 4.24 7.07
CA ARG A 57 14.99 5.13 6.16
C ARG A 57 15.16 4.50 4.78
N TYR A 58 15.57 3.24 4.72
CA TYR A 58 15.71 2.51 3.45
C TYR A 58 14.38 2.45 2.67
N TYR A 59 13.30 1.96 3.28
CA TYR A 59 12.02 1.77 2.58
C TYR A 59 11.26 3.07 2.29
N GLN A 60 11.55 4.15 3.02
CA GLN A 60 10.98 5.48 2.76
C GLN A 60 11.69 6.19 1.60
N ASN A 61 12.99 5.96 1.42
CA ASN A 61 13.75 6.57 0.32
C ASN A 61 13.51 5.89 -1.04
N VAL A 62 13.06 4.63 -1.06
CA VAL A 62 12.80 3.90 -2.30
C VAL A 62 11.48 4.35 -2.94
N GLN A 63 11.58 4.99 -4.11
CA GLN A 63 10.45 5.42 -4.95
C GLN A 63 9.90 4.26 -5.80
N LYS A 64 9.43 3.19 -5.16
CA LYS A 64 8.77 2.03 -5.80
C LYS A 64 7.47 1.68 -5.10
N TYR A 65 6.59 0.94 -5.77
CA TYR A 65 5.39 0.37 -5.18
C TYR A 65 5.74 -0.55 -4.01
N THR A 66 4.84 -0.63 -3.01
CA THR A 66 5.05 -1.33 -1.74
C THR A 66 5.54 -2.77 -1.89
N HIS A 67 5.01 -3.52 -2.87
CA HIS A 67 5.35 -4.92 -3.13
C HIS A 67 6.63 -5.12 -3.97
N LEU A 68 7.40 -4.05 -4.23
CA LEU A 68 8.64 -4.08 -5.01
C LEU A 68 9.77 -3.28 -4.34
N LYS A 69 9.61 -2.94 -3.04
CA LYS A 69 10.58 -2.10 -2.34
C LYS A 69 11.83 -2.89 -1.95
N GLY A 70 11.65 -4.10 -1.45
CA GLY A 70 12.73 -5.01 -1.09
C GLY A 70 13.32 -5.75 -2.30
N PRO A 71 14.60 -6.15 -2.23
CA PRO A 71 15.21 -6.98 -3.27
C PRO A 71 14.57 -8.38 -3.35
N LEU A 72 14.19 -8.96 -2.19
CA LEU A 72 13.50 -10.24 -2.12
C LEU A 72 12.04 -10.16 -2.60
N ASP A 73 11.43 -8.98 -2.55
CA ASP A 73 10.03 -8.79 -2.96
C ASP A 73 9.83 -9.07 -4.45
N LYS A 74 10.87 -8.91 -5.28
CA LYS A 74 10.83 -9.30 -6.70
C LYS A 74 10.64 -10.82 -6.87
N LEU A 75 11.32 -11.62 -6.06
CA LEU A 75 11.19 -13.07 -6.12
C LEU A 75 9.79 -13.50 -5.62
N THR A 76 9.37 -12.96 -4.48
CA THR A 76 8.13 -13.38 -3.81
C THR A 76 6.86 -12.83 -4.44
N SER A 77 6.91 -11.63 -5.03
CA SER A 77 5.73 -10.94 -5.56
C SER A 77 5.64 -10.98 -7.09
N VAL A 78 6.71 -11.34 -7.80
CA VAL A 78 6.72 -11.42 -9.27
C VAL A 78 7.02 -12.83 -9.75
N ALA A 79 8.18 -13.38 -9.42
CA ALA A 79 8.62 -14.63 -10.02
C ALA A 79 7.78 -15.84 -9.58
N ILE A 80 7.62 -16.05 -8.27
CA ILE A 80 6.84 -17.19 -7.73
C ILE A 80 5.37 -17.10 -8.16
N PRO A 81 4.67 -15.96 -7.99
CA PRO A 81 3.28 -15.88 -8.39
C PRO A 81 3.07 -16.03 -9.90
N LEU A 82 3.96 -15.49 -10.75
CA LEU A 82 3.85 -15.66 -12.20
C LEU A 82 4.09 -17.10 -12.65
N ALA A 83 5.11 -17.77 -12.10
CA ALA A 83 5.37 -19.18 -12.40
C ALA A 83 4.21 -20.07 -11.96
N LEU A 84 3.66 -19.82 -10.78
CA LEU A 84 2.52 -20.56 -10.27
C LEU A 84 1.26 -20.28 -11.11
N ALA A 85 0.93 -19.02 -11.36
CA ALA A 85 -0.25 -18.64 -12.15
C ALA A 85 -0.19 -19.20 -13.58
N SER A 86 0.97 -19.11 -14.23
CA SER A 86 1.15 -19.67 -15.58
C SER A 86 0.97 -21.18 -15.61
N SER A 87 1.53 -21.92 -14.65
CA SER A 87 1.35 -23.37 -14.58
C SER A 87 -0.11 -23.76 -14.32
N CYS A 88 -0.81 -23.05 -13.42
CA CYS A 88 -2.23 -23.25 -13.19
C CYS A 88 -3.06 -22.98 -14.45
N ILE A 89 -2.85 -21.85 -15.13
CA ILE A 89 -3.55 -21.49 -16.37
C ILE A 89 -3.33 -22.57 -17.44
N PHE A 90 -2.09 -23.05 -17.59
CA PHE A 90 -1.76 -24.10 -18.53
C PHE A 90 -2.52 -25.40 -18.24
N MET A 91 -2.53 -25.84 -16.98
CA MET A 91 -3.24 -27.06 -16.58
C MET A 91 -4.76 -26.91 -16.76
N ILE A 92 -5.34 -25.76 -16.40
CA ILE A 92 -6.76 -25.47 -16.58
C ILE A 92 -7.11 -25.49 -18.08
N GLY A 93 -6.32 -24.82 -18.91
CA GLY A 93 -6.54 -24.79 -20.36
C GLY A 93 -6.47 -26.19 -20.98
N ARG A 94 -5.48 -26.99 -20.60
CA ARG A 94 -5.38 -28.40 -21.03
C ARG A 94 -6.56 -29.24 -20.55
N GLY A 95 -7.01 -29.03 -19.31
CA GLY A 95 -8.18 -29.71 -18.75
C GLY A 95 -9.45 -29.42 -19.55
N ILE A 96 -9.75 -28.15 -19.79
CA ILE A 96 -10.92 -27.72 -20.59
C ILE A 96 -10.81 -28.23 -22.02
N TYR A 97 -9.63 -28.15 -22.65
CA TYR A 97 -9.42 -28.67 -24.00
C TYR A 97 -9.69 -30.18 -24.08
N ASN A 98 -9.13 -30.96 -23.17
CA ASN A 98 -9.34 -32.41 -23.16
C ASN A 98 -10.81 -32.78 -22.93
N MET A 99 -11.50 -32.08 -22.00
CA MET A 99 -12.93 -32.29 -21.74
C MET A 99 -13.80 -31.94 -22.96
N SER A 100 -13.54 -30.80 -23.60
CA SER A 100 -14.31 -30.34 -24.78
C SER A 100 -14.13 -31.23 -26.00
N HIS A 101 -12.97 -31.88 -26.16
CA HIS A 101 -12.69 -32.78 -27.28
C HIS A 101 -12.92 -34.26 -26.94
N GLY A 102 -13.37 -34.58 -25.73
CA GLY A 102 -13.60 -35.96 -25.28
C GLY A 102 -12.34 -36.82 -25.20
N ILE A 103 -11.16 -36.19 -25.08
CA ILE A 103 -9.83 -36.83 -25.04
C ILE A 103 -9.47 -37.19 -23.59
N GLY A 104 -8.81 -38.33 -23.39
CA GLY A 104 -8.28 -38.73 -22.07
C GLY A 104 -9.28 -39.53 -21.22
N LYS A 105 -10.28 -40.14 -21.84
CA LYS A 105 -11.10 -41.17 -21.19
C LYS A 105 -10.22 -42.38 -20.90
N LYS A 106 -10.30 -42.88 -19.67
CA LYS A 106 -9.73 -44.18 -19.30
C LYS A 106 -10.67 -45.27 -19.82
N GLU A 107 -10.11 -46.40 -20.26
CA GLU A 107 -10.87 -47.61 -20.57
C GLU A 107 -11.66 -48.10 -19.34
#